data_AF-A0A2K2TQ72-F1
#
_entry.id   AF-A0A2K2TQ72-F1
#
_cell.length_a   1.000
_cell.length_b   1.000
_cell.length_c   1.000
_cell.angle_alpha   90.00
_cell.angle_beta   90.00
_cell.angle_gamma   90.00
#
_symmetry.space_group_name_H-M   'P 1'
#
loop_
_entity.id
_entity.type
_entity.pdbx_description
1 polymer ?
#
loop_
_entity_poly.entity_id
_entity_poly.type
_entity_poly.pdbx_seq_one_letter_code
_entity_poly.pdbx_strand_id
1 'polypeptide(L)' 'MCDAIRELFADELKEGYENGRKAGCEEGREQGLKQGIVLAKTVIHMEMKGKTIDEIARLCQITTDEVKEILED' A
#
# COMPACT_ATOMS: atom_id res chain seq x y z
N MET A 1 -35.06 5.61 -15.86
CA MET A 1 -34.47 6.97 -15.88
C MET A 1 -34.46 7.43 -17.32
N CYS A 2 -35.00 8.62 -17.60
CA CYS A 2 -35.05 9.19 -18.95
C CYS A 2 -33.62 9.47 -19.45
N ASP A 3 -33.30 9.16 -20.71
CA ASP A 3 -31.93 9.31 -21.24
C ASP A 3 -31.43 10.76 -21.19
N ALA A 4 -32.34 11.73 -21.31
CA ALA A 4 -32.05 13.16 -21.12
C ALA A 4 -31.52 13.50 -19.71
N ILE A 5 -31.93 12.76 -18.68
CA ILE A 5 -31.43 12.95 -17.30
C ILE A 5 -30.02 12.37 -17.16
N ARG A 6 -29.71 11.28 -17.89
CA ARG A 6 -28.37 10.69 -17.90
C ARG A 6 -27.36 11.60 -18.60
N GLU A 7 -27.75 12.25 -19.70
CA GLU A 7 -26.90 13.23 -20.38
C GLU A 7 -26.66 14.48 -19.52
N LEU A 8 -27.69 14.97 -18.81
CA LEU A 8 -27.57 16.15 -17.94
C LEU A 8 -26.59 15.96 -16.77
N PHE A 9 -26.38 14.73 -16.30
CA PHE A 9 -25.50 14.43 -15.16
C PHE A 9 -24.25 13.60 -15.55
N ALA A 10 -24.01 13.43 -16.85
CA ALA A 10 -22.94 12.56 -17.34
C ALA A 10 -21.56 13.06 -16.89
N ASP A 11 -21.37 14.39 -16.91
CA ASP A 11 -20.12 15.03 -16.54
C ASP A 11 -19.88 14.95 -15.03
N GLU A 12 -20.89 15.25 -14.20
CA GLU A 12 -20.78 15.15 -12.74
C GLU A 12 -20.54 13.71 -12.28
N LEU A 13 -21.17 12.73 -12.95
CA LEU A 13 -20.94 11.32 -12.65
C LEU A 13 -19.51 10.91 -12.99
N LYS A 14 -18.98 11.39 -14.12
CA LYS A 14 -17.61 11.13 -14.55
C LYS A 14 -16.60 11.78 -13.61
N GLU A 15 -16.81 13.04 -13.25
CA GLU A 15 -15.98 13.75 -12.26
C GLU A 15 -16.01 13.05 -10.90
N GLY A 16 -17.20 12.63 -10.43
CA GLY A 16 -17.34 11.88 -9.19
C GLY A 16 -16.54 10.57 -9.20
N TYR A 17 -16.57 9.84 -10.30
CA TYR A 17 -15.78 8.62 -10.49
C TYR A 17 -14.26 8.91 -10.51
N GLU A 18 -13.82 9.91 -11.27
CA GLU A 18 -12.42 10.28 -11.36
C GLU A 18 -11.86 10.77 -10.01
N ASN A 19 -12.64 11.57 -9.29
CA ASN A 19 -12.30 12.06 -7.95
C ASN A 19 -12.21 10.90 -6.95
N GLY A 20 -13.20 10.00 -6.95
CA GLY A 20 -13.18 8.82 -6.08
C GLY A 20 -11.97 7.92 -6.35
N ARG A 21 -11.66 7.68 -7.63
CA ARG A 21 -10.47 6.90 -8.03
C ARG A 21 -9.18 7.59 -7.57
N LYS A 22 -9.06 8.91 -7.76
CA LYS A 22 -7.88 9.68 -7.36
C LYS A 22 -7.68 9.65 -5.84
N ALA A 23 -8.74 9.91 -5.07
CA ALA A 23 -8.71 9.87 -3.62
C ALA A 23 -8.32 8.48 -3.10
N GLY A 24 -8.90 7.41 -3.66
CA GLY A 24 -8.54 6.04 -3.26
C GLY A 24 -7.10 5.67 -3.58
N CYS A 25 -6.56 6.12 -4.73
CA CYS A 25 -5.14 5.93 -5.05
C CYS A 25 -4.22 6.71 -4.10
N GLU A 26 -4.55 7.96 -3.78
CA GLU A 26 -3.77 8.79 -2.84
C GLU A 26 -3.76 8.19 -1.44
N GLU A 27 -4.93 7.80 -0.92
CA GLU A 27 -5.06 7.15 0.38
C GLU A 27 -4.31 5.81 0.43
N GLY A 28 -4.49 4.96 -0.59
CA GLY A 28 -3.78 3.68 -0.68
C GLY A 28 -2.26 3.84 -0.72
N ARG A 29 -1.76 4.84 -1.45
CA ARG A 29 -0.32 5.16 -1.48
C ARG A 29 0.19 5.62 -0.12
N GLU A 30 -0.55 6.49 0.57
CA GLU A 30 -0.15 6.97 1.89
C GLU A 30 -0.14 5.84 2.93
N GLN A 31 -1.18 5.01 2.96
CA GLN A 31 -1.27 3.87 3.86
C GLN A 31 -0.16 2.85 3.57
N GLY A 32 0.06 2.51 2.30
CA GLY A 32 1.13 1.59 1.88
C GLY A 32 2.51 2.09 2.27
N LEU A 33 2.81 3.38 2.08
CA LEU A 33 4.09 3.96 2.49
C LEU A 33 4.29 3.88 4.01
N LYS A 34 3.26 4.22 4.80
CA LYS A 34 3.33 4.13 6.27
C LYS A 34 3.57 2.70 6.74
N GLN A 35 2.84 1.74 6.17
CA GLN A 35 3.00 0.31 6.49
C GLN A 35 4.40 -0.18 6.10
N GLY A 36 4.89 0.16 4.90
CA GLY A 36 6.22 -0.20 4.43
C GLY A 36 7.34 0.33 5.33
N ILE A 37 7.26 1.59 5.76
CA ILE A 37 8.24 2.18 6.69
C ILE A 37 8.27 1.43 8.03
N VAL A 38 7.11 1.06 8.58
CA VAL A 38 7.02 0.32 9.85
C VAL A 38 7.59 -1.09 9.70
N LEU A 39 7.27 -1.77 8.59
CA LEU A 39 7.78 -3.09 8.28
C LEU A 39 9.31 -3.08 8.17
N ALA A 40 9.87 -2.18 7.35
CA ALA A 40 11.31 -2.06 7.17
C ALA A 40 12.04 -1.78 8.49
N LYS A 41 11.54 -0.83 9.29
CA LYS A 41 12.09 -0.56 10.64
C LYS A 41 12.08 -1.79 11.53
N THR A 42 11.03 -2.58 11.46
CA THR A 42 10.88 -3.80 12.27
C THR A 42 11.87 -4.87 11.84
N VAL A 43 12.03 -5.08 10.53
CA VAL A 43 13.00 -6.02 9.94
C VAL A 43 14.43 -5.64 10.35
N ILE A 44 14.83 -4.38 10.13
CA ILE A 44 16.17 -3.87 10.51
C ILE A 44 16.41 -4.05 12.01
N HIS A 45 15.44 -3.70 12.86
CA HIS A 45 15.56 -3.87 14.30
C HIS A 45 15.71 -5.34 14.74
N MET A 46 15.07 -6.27 14.03
CA MET A 46 15.21 -7.70 14.31
C MET A 46 16.56 -8.25 13.85
N GLU A 47 17.06 -7.79 12.70
CA GLU A 47 18.40 -8.09 12.19
C GLU A 47 19.47 -7.61 13.17
N MET A 48 19.38 -6.37 13.65
CA MET A 48 20.28 -5.81 14.68
C MET A 48 20.26 -6.59 16.01
N LYS A 49 19.16 -7.31 16.31
CA LYS A 49 19.05 -8.20 17.47
C LYS A 49 19.64 -9.59 17.24
N GLY A 50 20.24 -9.84 16.07
CA GLY A 50 20.84 -11.10 15.68
C GLY A 50 19.84 -12.18 15.29
N LYS A 51 18.61 -11.83 14.91
CA LYS A 51 17.64 -12.81 14.40
C LYS A 51 18.02 -13.26 12.99
N THR A 52 17.76 -14.52 12.68
CA THR A 52 18.00 -15.07 11.35
C THR A 52 16.95 -14.59 10.34
N ILE A 53 17.31 -14.58 9.06
CA ILE A 53 16.40 -14.21 7.96
C ILE A 53 15.09 -15.03 8.02
N ASP A 54 15.18 -16.33 8.27
CA ASP A 54 14.01 -17.21 8.37
C ASP A 54 13.10 -16.87 9.57
N GLU A 55 13.69 -16.46 10.70
CA GLU A 55 12.91 -16.02 11.86
C GLU A 55 12.21 -14.69 11.60
N ILE A 56 12.90 -13.74 10.96
CA ILE A 56 12.34 -12.44 10.60
C ILE A 56 11.18 -12.62 9.62
N ALA A 57 11.36 -13.42 8.57
CA ALA A 57 10.33 -13.76 7.60
C ALA A 57 9.06 -14.31 8.29
N ARG A 58 9.23 -15.27 9.21
CA ARG A 58 8.12 -15.82 9.99
C ARG A 58 7.43 -14.79 10.91
N LEU A 59 8.20 -13.96 11.60
CA LEU A 59 7.66 -12.98 12.56
C LEU A 59 6.97 -11.80 11.85
N CYS A 60 7.52 -11.35 10.73
CA CYS A 60 7.01 -10.25 9.93
C CYS A 60 5.98 -10.70 8.88
N GLN A 61 5.73 -12.01 8.75
CA GLN A 61 4.82 -12.62 7.77
C GLN A 61 5.12 -12.21 6.32
N ILE A 62 6.41 -12.17 6.00
CA ILE A 62 6.94 -11.89 4.66
C ILE A 62 7.84 -13.04 4.24
N THR A 63 8.18 -13.08 2.96
CA THR A 63 9.11 -14.05 2.40
C THR A 63 10.55 -13.73 2.81
N THR A 64 11.41 -14.74 2.77
CA THR A 64 12.84 -14.56 3.03
C THR A 64 13.51 -13.65 2.00
N ASP A 65 12.97 -13.58 0.78
CA ASP A 65 13.50 -12.73 -0.28
C ASP A 65 13.11 -11.27 -0.05
N GLU A 66 11.88 -10.99 0.39
CA GLU A 66 11.49 -9.64 0.84
C GLU A 66 12.33 -9.17 2.06
N VAL A 67 12.68 -10.07 2.98
CA VAL A 67 13.60 -9.73 4.09
C VAL A 67 14.97 -9.33 3.56
N LYS A 68 15.51 -10.05 2.57
CA LYS A 68 16.80 -9.71 1.95
C LYS A 68 16.71 -8.37 1.23
N GLU A 69 15.67 -8.14 0.43
CA GLU A 69 15.45 -6.88 -0.28
C GLU A 69 15.40 -5.67 0.68
N ILE A 70 14.77 -5.83 1.85
CA ILE A 70 14.73 -4.77 2.87
C ILE A 70 16.10 -4.50 3.51
N LEU A 71 16.96 -5.52 3.59
CA LEU A 71 18.27 -5.46 4.22
C LEU A 71 19.42 -5.21 3.22
N GLU A 72 19.12 -5.15 1.91
CA GLU A 72 20.06 -4.75 0.87
C GLU A 72 20.32 -3.23 0.96
N ASP A 73 21.61 -2.84 0.86
CA ASP A 73 22.08 -1.44 0.91
C ASP A 73 21.73 -0.63 -0.36
#